data_AF-A0A936KEP9-F1
#
_entry.id   AF-A0A936KEP9-F1
#
_cell.length_a   1.000
_cell.length_b   1.000
_cell.length_c   1.000
_cell.angle_alpha   90.00
_cell.angle_beta   90.00
_cell.angle_gamma   90.00
#
_symmetry.space_group_name_H-M   'P 1'
#
loop_
_entity.id
_entity.type
_entity.pdbx_description
1 polymer ?
#
loop_
_entity_poly.entity_id
_entity_poly.type
_entity_poly.pdbx_seq_one_letter_code
_entity_poly.pdbx_strand_id
1 'polypeptide(L)'
;MSLASAPRDQVSDVQARPLERADDSAHADAVQPVELEPTSPSGDGPPPAGAVRPSARFMWRHPAHLIALAFGAGLSPVAAGTVGTLWAWLVWDLLLADLAPATQGAAIALTLLASWWAATLTARHLRSADPGAIVADEVVAFWLVLWLITPAGFGAQLAAFALFRFFDAVKPGPVGWADRLLHGARGWRGGWGILLDDLVAACCTLLVIALWRAAG
;
A
#
# COMPACT_ATOMS: atom_id res chain seq x y z
N MET A 1 -19.56 -79.25 -11.29
CA MET A 1 -19.73 -77.79 -11.50
C MET A 1 -20.52 -77.25 -10.32
N SER A 2 -20.10 -76.10 -9.78
CA SER A 2 -20.67 -75.36 -8.64
C SER A 2 -19.95 -75.52 -7.29
N LEU A 3 -19.53 -74.36 -6.80
CA LEU A 3 -18.64 -74.07 -5.67
C LEU A 3 -19.43 -73.94 -4.37
N ALA A 4 -18.77 -74.28 -3.26
CA ALA A 4 -19.20 -73.99 -1.90
C ALA A 4 -18.78 -72.57 -1.47
N SER A 5 -19.67 -71.86 -0.76
CA SER A 5 -19.34 -71.04 0.42
C SER A 5 -20.57 -70.28 0.94
N ALA A 6 -20.80 -70.38 2.26
CA ALA A 6 -21.95 -69.91 3.04
C ALA A 6 -21.81 -68.44 3.55
N PRO A 7 -22.47 -68.00 4.64
CA PRO A 7 -23.85 -67.50 4.72
C PRO A 7 -23.93 -66.07 5.35
N ARG A 8 -25.12 -65.44 5.42
CA ARG A 8 -25.44 -64.53 6.54
C ARG A 8 -26.94 -64.31 6.72
N ASP A 9 -27.32 -64.58 7.96
CA ASP A 9 -28.66 -64.62 8.52
C ASP A 9 -29.14 -63.25 9.03
N GLN A 10 -30.47 -63.19 9.13
CA GLN A 10 -31.29 -62.55 10.16
C GLN A 10 -31.59 -61.04 10.07
N VAL A 11 -32.81 -60.82 9.59
CA VAL A 11 -33.72 -59.72 9.89
C VAL A 11 -34.56 -60.13 11.11
N SER A 12 -34.58 -59.30 12.15
CA SER A 12 -35.58 -59.19 13.25
C SER A 12 -35.05 -58.07 14.17
N ASP A 13 -35.80 -57.17 14.79
CA ASP A 13 -37.23 -57.11 15.06
C ASP A 13 -37.62 -55.64 15.35
N VAL A 14 -38.88 -55.33 15.08
CA VAL A 14 -39.54 -54.07 15.47
C VAL A 14 -40.00 -54.20 16.91
N GLN A 15 -39.63 -53.25 17.78
CA GLN A 15 -40.36 -52.98 19.02
C GLN A 15 -40.52 -51.48 19.24
N ALA A 16 -41.77 -51.04 19.22
CA ALA A 16 -42.23 -49.70 19.54
C ALA A 16 -42.71 -49.64 21.00
N ARG A 17 -42.41 -48.53 21.70
CA ARG A 17 -43.16 -47.84 22.79
C ARG A 17 -42.20 -46.94 23.61
N PRO A 18 -42.68 -45.99 24.44
CA PRO A 18 -43.80 -45.06 24.30
C PRO A 18 -43.38 -43.58 24.50
N LEU A 19 -44.26 -42.65 24.10
CA LEU A 19 -44.14 -41.20 24.32
C LEU A 19 -44.22 -40.86 25.82
N GLU A 20 -43.20 -40.20 26.37
CA GLU A 20 -43.33 -39.50 27.66
C GLU A 20 -42.58 -38.16 27.67
N ARG A 21 -43.42 -37.12 27.81
CA ARG A 21 -43.29 -35.80 28.44
C ARG A 21 -42.15 -34.85 28.06
N ALA A 22 -42.63 -33.71 27.57
CA ALA A 22 -42.02 -32.39 27.56
C ALA A 22 -41.12 -32.11 28.77
N ASP A 23 -39.90 -31.64 28.47
CA ASP A 23 -39.19 -30.73 29.35
C ASP A 23 -38.91 -29.44 28.59
N ASP A 24 -39.27 -28.36 29.26
CA ASP A 24 -39.38 -27.00 28.78
C ASP A 24 -38.15 -26.27 29.30
N SER A 25 -37.10 -26.18 28.48
CA SER A 25 -35.89 -25.43 28.85
C SER A 25 -35.29 -24.71 27.65
N ALA A 26 -35.79 -23.49 27.46
CA ALA A 26 -35.12 -22.31 26.91
C ALA A 26 -33.73 -22.53 26.25
N HIS A 27 -33.72 -22.61 24.92
CA HIS A 27 -32.57 -22.21 24.12
C HIS A 27 -32.65 -20.69 23.88
N ALA A 28 -32.13 -19.92 24.84
CA ALA A 28 -31.75 -18.55 24.59
C ALA A 28 -30.37 -18.56 23.89
N ASP A 29 -30.33 -18.04 22.67
CA ASP A 29 -29.11 -17.79 21.90
C ASP A 29 -28.12 -16.94 22.72
N ALA A 30 -27.11 -17.60 23.28
CA ALA A 30 -25.93 -16.91 23.79
C ALA A 30 -24.98 -16.64 22.62
N VAL A 31 -25.21 -15.53 21.93
CA VAL A 31 -24.20 -14.91 21.05
C VAL A 31 -23.00 -14.54 21.94
N GLN A 32 -21.90 -15.28 21.79
CA GLN A 32 -20.65 -14.93 22.46
C GLN A 32 -20.16 -13.58 21.90
N PRO A 33 -19.74 -12.61 22.74
CA PRO A 33 -19.11 -11.41 22.25
C PRO A 33 -17.79 -11.80 21.58
N VAL A 34 -17.66 -11.51 20.28
CA VAL A 34 -16.36 -11.53 19.62
C VAL A 34 -15.56 -10.40 20.24
N GLU A 35 -14.64 -10.76 21.15
CA GLU A 35 -13.64 -9.85 21.68
C GLU A 35 -12.74 -9.43 20.51
N LEU A 36 -13.04 -8.27 19.93
CA LEU A 36 -12.22 -7.65 18.90
C LEU A 36 -10.94 -7.18 19.57
N GLU A 37 -9.88 -7.99 19.48
CA GLU A 37 -8.55 -7.53 19.87
C GLU A 37 -8.26 -6.20 19.16
N PRO A 38 -7.86 -5.15 19.92
CA PRO A 38 -7.47 -3.90 19.31
C PRO A 38 -6.12 -4.11 18.61
N THR A 39 -6.16 -4.31 17.29
CA THR A 39 -4.95 -4.24 16.46
C THR A 39 -4.46 -2.80 16.47
N SER A 40 -3.56 -2.51 17.40
CA SER A 40 -2.85 -1.24 17.48
C SER A 40 -1.99 -1.06 16.22
N PRO A 41 -2.03 0.08 15.52
CA PRO A 41 -1.15 0.35 14.39
C PRO A 41 0.17 0.89 14.94
N SER A 42 1.13 0.00 15.15
CA SER A 42 2.52 0.38 15.40
C SER A 42 3.41 -0.42 14.46
N GLY A 43 4.03 0.27 13.49
CA GLY A 43 4.86 -0.28 12.42
C GLY A 43 6.21 -0.88 12.86
N ASP A 44 6.31 -1.41 14.08
CA ASP A 44 7.53 -2.01 14.64
C ASP A 44 7.41 -3.54 14.85
N GLY A 45 6.34 -4.16 14.32
CA GLY A 45 6.21 -5.61 14.33
C GLY A 45 7.28 -6.27 13.44
N PRO A 46 7.82 -7.45 13.81
CA PRO A 46 8.66 -8.22 12.91
C PRO A 46 7.88 -8.44 11.61
N PRO A 47 8.54 -8.31 10.44
CA PRO A 47 7.85 -8.43 9.17
C PRO A 47 7.05 -9.74 9.12
N PRO A 48 5.87 -9.75 8.49
CA PRO A 48 5.02 -10.94 8.41
C PRO A 48 5.84 -12.12 7.92
N ALA A 49 5.58 -13.31 8.47
CA ALA A 49 6.34 -14.52 8.19
C ALA A 49 6.51 -14.70 6.68
N GLY A 50 7.76 -14.53 6.20
CA GLY A 50 8.10 -14.62 4.78
C GLY A 50 8.38 -13.30 4.05
N ALA A 51 8.29 -12.11 4.63
CA ALA A 51 8.68 -10.89 3.89
C ALA A 51 10.17 -10.93 3.48
N VAL A 52 10.47 -10.47 2.26
CA VAL A 52 11.85 -10.36 1.76
C VAL A 52 12.40 -8.99 2.17
N ARG A 53 13.61 -8.95 2.72
CA ARG A 53 14.28 -7.69 3.04
C ARG A 53 14.75 -6.99 1.76
N PRO A 54 14.41 -5.70 1.54
CA PRO A 54 15.01 -4.93 0.47
C PRO A 54 16.52 -4.78 0.73
N SER A 55 17.32 -4.90 -0.34
CA SER A 55 18.78 -4.81 -0.29
C SER A 55 19.30 -4.40 -1.66
N ALA A 56 20.57 -3.95 -1.74
CA ALA A 56 21.21 -3.64 -3.02
C ALA A 56 21.16 -4.85 -3.97
N ARG A 57 21.40 -6.07 -3.47
CA ARG A 57 21.28 -7.29 -4.27
C ARG A 57 19.86 -7.49 -4.78
N PHE A 58 18.84 -7.23 -3.96
CA PHE A 58 17.45 -7.33 -4.40
C PHE A 58 17.16 -6.32 -5.51
N MET A 59 17.57 -5.07 -5.34
CA MET A 59 17.39 -3.98 -6.31
C MET A 59 17.93 -4.34 -7.70
N TRP A 60 19.16 -4.86 -7.78
CA TRP A 60 19.79 -5.20 -9.05
C TRP A 60 19.20 -6.41 -9.78
N ARG A 61 18.29 -7.18 -9.15
CA ARG A 61 17.72 -8.39 -9.76
C ARG A 61 16.64 -8.12 -10.79
N HIS A 62 16.04 -6.93 -10.81
CA HIS A 62 14.94 -6.63 -11.73
C HIS A 62 14.79 -5.11 -11.95
N PRO A 63 14.52 -4.64 -13.19
CA PRO A 63 14.35 -3.21 -13.48
C PRO A 63 13.24 -2.55 -12.65
N ALA A 64 12.14 -3.25 -12.40
CA ALA A 64 11.08 -2.77 -11.49
C ALA A 64 11.61 -2.40 -10.10
N HIS A 65 12.59 -3.13 -9.55
CA HIS A 65 13.11 -2.82 -8.22
C HIS A 65 13.99 -1.57 -8.26
N LEU A 66 14.76 -1.36 -9.33
CA LEU A 66 15.52 -0.12 -9.52
C LEU A 66 14.59 1.10 -9.54
N ILE A 67 13.48 1.01 -10.27
CA ILE A 67 12.49 2.08 -10.35
C ILE A 67 11.80 2.27 -9.00
N ALA A 68 11.22 1.19 -8.43
CA ALA A 68 10.46 1.27 -7.19
C ALA A 68 11.28 1.78 -6.01
N LEU A 69 12.57 1.42 -5.92
CA LEU A 69 13.48 1.86 -4.87
C LEU A 69 14.20 3.18 -5.21
N ALA A 70 13.79 3.85 -6.30
CA ALA A 70 14.39 5.08 -6.83
C ALA A 70 15.93 5.04 -6.86
N PHE A 71 16.47 4.02 -7.54
CA PHE A 71 17.92 3.79 -7.72
C PHE A 71 18.72 3.67 -6.41
N GLY A 72 18.06 3.30 -5.32
CA GLY A 72 18.68 3.01 -4.03
C GLY A 72 18.28 3.98 -2.92
N ALA A 73 17.57 5.07 -3.22
CA ALA A 73 17.04 5.97 -2.19
C ALA A 73 16.13 5.23 -1.20
N GLY A 74 15.29 4.33 -1.71
CA GLY A 74 14.41 3.48 -0.91
C GLY A 74 15.12 2.41 -0.06
N LEU A 75 16.44 2.24 -0.24
CA LEU A 75 17.26 1.36 0.61
C LEU A 75 17.81 2.10 1.85
N SER A 76 17.50 3.38 2.03
CA SER A 76 17.93 4.13 3.21
C SER A 76 17.46 3.45 4.50
N PRO A 77 18.34 3.23 5.48
CA PRO A 77 17.96 2.67 6.78
C PRO A 77 17.19 3.67 7.66
N VAL A 78 17.21 4.96 7.30
CA VAL A 78 16.57 6.04 8.05
C VAL A 78 15.66 6.81 7.11
N ALA A 79 14.36 6.85 7.44
CA ALA A 79 13.33 7.62 6.75
C ALA A 79 13.44 7.51 5.21
N ALA A 80 13.27 6.29 4.68
CA ALA A 80 13.38 6.00 3.25
C ALA A 80 12.62 7.00 2.38
N GLY A 81 11.41 7.38 2.78
CA GLY A 81 10.65 8.39 2.07
C GLY A 81 11.27 9.79 2.04
N THR A 82 11.86 10.25 3.15
CA THR A 82 12.59 11.53 3.14
C THR A 82 13.75 11.50 2.15
N VAL A 83 14.50 10.39 2.09
CA VAL A 83 15.58 10.21 1.12
C VAL A 83 15.04 10.09 -0.31
N GLY A 84 13.91 9.40 -0.51
CA GLY A 84 13.20 9.28 -1.79
C GLY A 84 12.73 10.64 -2.32
N THR A 85 12.10 11.45 -1.49
CA THR A 85 11.64 12.80 -1.85
C THR A 85 12.84 13.74 -2.12
N LEU A 86 13.92 13.67 -1.33
CA LEU A 86 15.15 14.43 -1.61
C LEU A 86 15.80 14.01 -2.94
N TRP A 87 15.81 12.71 -3.22
CA TRP A 87 16.25 12.18 -4.50
C TRP A 87 15.38 12.69 -5.65
N ALA A 88 14.06 12.73 -5.47
CA ALA A 88 13.13 13.31 -6.43
C ALA A 88 13.47 14.76 -6.74
N TRP A 89 13.70 15.58 -5.70
CA TRP A 89 14.10 16.98 -5.86
C TRP A 89 15.41 17.10 -6.65
N LEU A 90 16.44 16.35 -6.24
CA LEU A 90 17.74 16.37 -6.92
C LEU A 90 17.61 16.02 -8.41
N VAL A 91 16.87 14.96 -8.74
CA VAL A 91 16.68 14.54 -10.14
C VAL A 91 15.86 15.57 -10.92
N TRP A 92 14.87 16.20 -10.29
CA TRP A 92 14.10 17.28 -10.91
C TRP A 92 15.02 18.44 -11.32
N ASP A 93 15.81 18.96 -10.38
CA ASP A 93 16.68 20.12 -10.62
C ASP A 93 17.76 19.81 -11.67
N LEU A 94 18.30 18.59 -11.68
CA LEU A 94 19.35 18.21 -12.62
C LEU A 94 18.83 17.90 -14.03
N LEU A 95 17.63 17.32 -14.17
CA LEU A 95 17.18 16.73 -15.43
C LEU A 95 15.89 17.32 -16.00
N LEU A 96 14.99 17.83 -15.17
CA LEU A 96 13.64 18.23 -15.60
C LEU A 96 13.40 19.74 -15.54
N ALA A 97 14.00 20.46 -14.60
CA ALA A 97 13.68 21.86 -14.30
C ALA A 97 13.80 22.80 -15.52
N ASP A 98 14.81 22.58 -16.37
CA ASP A 98 15.08 23.40 -17.55
C ASP A 98 14.39 22.90 -18.84
N LEU A 99 13.64 21.80 -18.77
CA LEU A 99 12.91 21.27 -19.91
C LEU A 99 11.62 22.05 -20.18
N ALA A 100 11.12 21.96 -21.42
CA ALA A 100 9.82 22.54 -21.75
C ALA A 100 8.70 21.92 -20.88
N PRO A 101 7.67 22.69 -20.47
CA PRO A 101 6.60 22.19 -19.61
C PRO A 101 5.89 20.94 -20.13
N ALA A 102 5.74 20.82 -21.45
CA ALA A 102 5.17 19.64 -22.09
C ALA A 102 6.05 18.38 -21.91
N THR A 103 7.38 18.55 -21.98
CA THR A 103 8.34 17.46 -21.76
C THR A 103 8.37 17.05 -20.30
N GLN A 104 8.29 18.01 -19.36
CA GLN A 104 8.14 17.72 -17.93
C GLN A 104 6.87 16.92 -17.66
N GLY A 105 5.72 17.35 -18.18
CA GLY A 105 4.45 16.64 -18.05
C GLY A 105 4.49 15.23 -18.64
N ALA A 106 5.11 15.05 -19.81
CA ALA A 106 5.31 13.72 -20.41
C ALA A 106 6.21 12.83 -19.54
N ALA A 107 7.31 13.36 -18.99
CA ALA A 107 8.20 12.63 -18.10
C ALA A 107 7.49 12.20 -16.82
N ILE A 108 6.68 13.08 -16.21
CA ILE A 108 5.85 12.75 -15.02
C ILE A 108 4.85 11.66 -15.38
N ALA A 109 4.13 11.78 -16.48
CA ALA A 109 3.14 10.78 -16.90
C ALA A 109 3.78 9.40 -17.15
N LEU A 110 4.93 9.34 -17.83
CA LEU A 110 5.67 8.10 -18.04
C LEU A 110 6.18 7.52 -16.72
N THR A 111 6.69 8.37 -15.84
CA THR A 111 7.20 7.96 -14.51
C THR A 111 6.07 7.47 -13.63
N LEU A 112 4.87 8.03 -13.72
CA LEU A 112 3.69 7.56 -12.99
C LEU A 112 3.32 6.14 -13.40
N LEU A 113 3.24 5.87 -14.70
CA LEU A 113 2.94 4.54 -15.22
C LEU A 113 4.04 3.53 -14.86
N ALA A 114 5.30 3.94 -14.98
CA ALA A 114 6.45 3.12 -14.59
C ALA A 114 6.45 2.83 -13.09
N SER A 115 6.15 3.81 -12.24
CA SER A 115 6.08 3.67 -10.78
C SER A 115 4.95 2.74 -10.38
N TRP A 116 3.78 2.85 -11.02
CA TRP A 116 2.67 1.95 -10.75
C TRP A 116 3.00 0.49 -11.06
N TRP A 117 3.57 0.24 -12.25
CA TRP A 117 4.05 -1.10 -12.63
C TRP A 117 5.14 -1.61 -11.69
N ALA A 118 6.12 -0.75 -11.39
CA ALA A 118 7.26 -1.07 -10.56
C ALA A 118 6.84 -1.39 -9.13
N ALA A 119 5.96 -0.58 -8.54
CA ALA A 119 5.42 -0.77 -7.21
C ALA A 119 4.63 -2.08 -7.13
N THR A 120 3.74 -2.33 -8.10
CA THR A 120 2.95 -3.57 -8.19
C THR A 120 3.84 -4.82 -8.18
N LEU A 121 4.89 -4.84 -9.00
CA LEU A 121 5.76 -6.00 -9.11
C LEU A 121 6.71 -6.13 -7.92
N THR A 122 7.25 -5.02 -7.43
CA THR A 122 8.19 -4.99 -6.31
C THR A 122 7.51 -5.38 -5.00
N ALA A 123 6.30 -4.88 -4.73
CA ALA A 123 5.50 -5.29 -3.57
C ALA A 123 5.26 -6.82 -3.56
N ARG A 124 4.91 -7.39 -4.72
CA ARG A 124 4.78 -8.85 -4.90
C ARG A 124 6.08 -9.59 -4.61
N HIS A 125 7.21 -9.12 -5.12
CA HIS A 125 8.52 -9.74 -4.90
C HIS A 125 9.03 -9.59 -3.45
N LEU A 126 8.68 -8.50 -2.78
CA LEU A 126 8.95 -8.27 -1.37
C LEU A 126 8.01 -9.06 -0.45
N ARG A 127 6.89 -9.56 -0.99
CA ARG A 127 5.81 -10.22 -0.25
C ARG A 127 5.25 -9.33 0.86
N SER A 128 5.17 -8.02 0.58
CA SER A 128 4.55 -7.01 1.43
C SER A 128 3.53 -6.22 0.59
N ALA A 129 2.38 -5.89 1.18
CA ALA A 129 1.34 -5.14 0.47
C ALA A 129 1.74 -3.68 0.24
N ASP A 130 2.44 -3.10 1.23
CA ASP A 130 2.94 -1.73 1.19
C ASP A 130 4.32 -1.69 1.87
N PRO A 131 5.40 -2.03 1.15
CA PRO A 131 6.75 -1.95 1.68
C PRO A 131 7.26 -0.51 1.60
N GLY A 132 7.51 0.13 2.75
CA GLY A 132 8.06 1.50 2.83
C GLY A 132 9.47 1.72 2.27
N ALA A 133 10.02 0.74 1.55
CA ALA A 133 11.21 0.91 0.71
C ALA A 133 10.85 1.34 -0.73
N ILE A 134 9.61 1.13 -1.15
CA ILE A 134 9.09 1.68 -2.41
C ILE A 134 8.89 3.17 -2.17
N VAL A 135 9.55 4.00 -2.98
CA VAL A 135 9.55 5.47 -2.87
C VAL A 135 9.39 6.14 -4.24
N ALA A 136 8.98 5.37 -5.26
CA ALA A 136 8.80 5.88 -6.62
C ALA A 136 7.49 6.67 -6.79
N ASP A 137 6.47 6.30 -6.03
CA ASP A 137 5.28 7.08 -5.66
C ASP A 137 5.66 8.47 -5.13
N GLU A 138 6.54 8.56 -4.14
CA GLU A 138 6.98 9.85 -3.59
C GLU A 138 7.71 10.69 -4.64
N VAL A 139 8.52 10.03 -5.49
CA VAL A 139 9.25 10.72 -6.57
C VAL A 139 8.29 11.36 -7.57
N VAL A 140 7.32 10.60 -8.09
CA VAL A 140 6.40 11.12 -9.09
C VAL A 140 5.42 12.13 -8.51
N ALA A 141 4.96 11.93 -7.28
CA ALA A 141 4.08 12.85 -6.59
C ALA A 141 4.79 14.18 -6.30
N PHE A 142 6.05 14.15 -5.85
CA PHE A 142 6.80 15.37 -5.60
C PHE A 142 7.18 16.11 -6.89
N TRP A 143 7.49 15.41 -7.98
CA TRP A 143 7.66 16.04 -9.29
C TRP A 143 6.39 16.75 -9.77
N LEU A 144 5.21 16.17 -9.53
CA LEU A 144 3.94 16.82 -9.83
C LEU A 144 3.79 18.14 -9.06
N VAL A 145 4.19 18.16 -7.77
CA VAL A 145 4.22 19.39 -6.97
C VAL A 145 5.16 20.42 -7.58
N LEU A 146 6.42 20.05 -7.84
CA LEU A 146 7.44 20.95 -8.40
C LEU A 146 7.02 21.52 -9.76
N TRP A 147 6.45 20.70 -10.63
CA TRP A 147 5.95 21.10 -11.94
C TRP A 147 4.93 22.23 -11.86
N LEU A 148 3.95 22.12 -10.95
CA LEU A 148 2.84 23.06 -10.84
C LEU A 148 3.18 24.33 -10.05
N ILE A 149 4.21 24.31 -9.21
CA ILE A 149 4.64 25.51 -8.48
C ILE A 149 5.68 26.33 -9.25
N THR A 150 6.34 25.73 -10.26
CA THR A 150 7.38 26.36 -11.09
C THR A 150 6.81 27.49 -11.95
N PRO A 151 7.53 28.62 -12.12
CA PRO A 151 8.84 28.95 -11.56
C PRO A 151 8.77 29.20 -10.05
N ALA A 152 9.66 28.54 -9.30
CA ALA A 152 9.75 28.62 -7.85
C ALA A 152 11.21 28.70 -7.42
N GLY A 153 11.55 29.68 -6.58
CA GLY A 153 12.88 29.75 -5.95
C GLY A 153 13.06 28.69 -4.87
N PHE A 154 14.30 28.50 -4.42
CA PHE A 154 14.67 27.48 -3.44
C PHE A 154 13.78 27.47 -2.18
N GLY A 155 13.45 28.64 -1.63
CA GLY A 155 12.58 28.73 -0.44
C GLY A 155 11.17 28.19 -0.67
N ALA A 156 10.59 28.41 -1.85
CA ALA A 156 9.27 27.89 -2.20
C ALA A 156 9.30 26.38 -2.45
N GLN A 157 10.37 25.88 -3.08
CA GLN A 157 10.57 24.43 -3.25
C GLN A 157 10.79 23.73 -1.91
N LEU A 158 11.56 24.33 -1.00
CA LEU A 158 11.76 23.82 0.36
C LEU A 158 10.46 23.80 1.17
N ALA A 159 9.64 24.84 1.06
CA ALA A 159 8.33 24.87 1.69
C ALA A 159 7.40 23.78 1.12
N ALA A 160 7.42 23.58 -0.20
CA ALA A 160 6.66 22.51 -0.85
C ALA A 160 7.14 21.12 -0.42
N PHE A 161 8.45 20.91 -0.31
CA PHE A 161 9.05 19.69 0.25
C PHE A 161 8.54 19.43 1.66
N ALA A 162 8.61 20.43 2.55
CA ALA A 162 8.17 20.29 3.93
C ALA A 162 6.66 19.98 4.04
N LEU A 163 5.82 20.68 3.25
CA LEU A 163 4.38 20.42 3.22
C LEU A 163 4.04 19.03 2.70
N PHE A 164 4.65 18.63 1.57
CA PHE A 164 4.45 17.32 0.98
C PHE A 164 4.82 16.23 1.98
N ARG A 165 5.99 16.35 2.60
CA ARG A 165 6.43 15.40 3.62
C ARG A 165 5.53 15.37 4.84
N PHE A 166 5.00 16.51 5.26
CA PHE A 166 4.02 16.56 6.34
C PHE A 166 2.74 15.79 5.97
N PHE A 167 2.18 16.03 4.78
CA PHE A 167 0.96 15.35 4.35
C PHE A 167 1.15 13.84 4.15
N ASP A 168 2.24 13.42 3.51
CA ASP A 168 2.50 12.00 3.29
C ASP A 168 2.90 11.26 4.59
N ALA A 169 3.72 11.85 5.46
CA ALA A 169 4.12 11.18 6.70
C ALA A 169 2.98 11.09 7.73
N VAL A 170 2.20 12.17 7.88
CA VAL A 170 1.14 12.25 8.90
C VAL A 170 -0.18 11.68 8.39
N LYS A 171 -0.40 11.68 7.07
CA LYS A 171 -1.63 11.26 6.39
C LYS A 171 -2.93 11.84 6.97
N PRO A 172 -3.04 13.16 7.21
CA PRO A 172 -4.26 13.74 7.78
C PRO A 172 -5.42 13.73 6.77
N GLY A 173 -6.63 13.51 7.27
CA GLY A 173 -7.87 13.72 6.50
C GLY A 173 -7.91 12.97 5.15
N PRO A 174 -7.95 13.67 4.00
CA PRO A 174 -8.03 13.05 2.68
C PRO A 174 -6.92 12.04 2.37
N VAL A 175 -5.69 12.30 2.81
CA VAL A 175 -4.54 11.41 2.56
C VAL A 175 -4.76 10.06 3.28
N GLY A 176 -5.13 10.10 4.55
CA GLY A 176 -5.44 8.89 5.31
C GLY A 176 -6.69 8.16 4.80
N TRP A 177 -7.67 8.87 4.23
CA TRP A 177 -8.80 8.22 3.55
C TRP A 177 -8.35 7.45 2.31
N ALA A 178 -7.47 8.04 1.49
CA ALA A 178 -6.94 7.43 0.28
C ALA A 178 -6.11 6.17 0.59
N ASP A 179 -5.22 6.26 1.59
CA ASP A 179 -4.43 5.13 2.12
C ASP A 179 -5.33 3.94 2.50
N ARG A 180 -6.44 4.22 3.20
CA ARG A 180 -7.39 3.17 3.62
C ARG A 180 -8.23 2.58 2.50
N LEU A 181 -8.42 3.28 1.38
CA LEU A 181 -9.34 2.86 0.31
C LEU A 181 -8.90 1.56 -0.38
N LEU A 182 -7.59 1.37 -0.53
CA LEU A 182 -6.99 0.21 -1.19
C LEU A 182 -6.02 -0.55 -0.27
N HIS A 183 -6.08 -0.27 1.04
CA HIS A 183 -5.23 -0.91 2.03
C HIS A 183 -5.36 -2.44 1.97
N GLY A 184 -4.23 -3.14 1.91
CA GLY A 184 -4.18 -4.60 1.81
C GLY A 184 -4.58 -5.19 0.45
N ALA A 185 -4.95 -4.37 -0.54
CA ALA A 185 -5.17 -4.84 -1.91
C ALA A 185 -3.87 -5.40 -2.50
N ARG A 186 -3.98 -6.34 -3.44
CA ARG A 186 -2.84 -6.97 -4.11
C ARG A 186 -2.90 -6.79 -5.61
N GLY A 187 -1.76 -7.04 -6.26
CA GLY A 187 -1.63 -6.86 -7.70
C GLY A 187 -1.76 -5.38 -8.09
N TRP A 188 -2.36 -5.12 -9.25
CA TRP A 188 -2.46 -3.76 -9.81
C TRP A 188 -3.21 -2.78 -8.89
N ARG A 189 -4.20 -3.26 -8.12
CA ARG A 189 -4.94 -2.45 -7.15
C ARG A 189 -4.08 -2.06 -5.96
N GLY A 190 -3.24 -2.98 -5.48
CA GLY A 190 -2.29 -2.70 -4.39
C GLY A 190 -1.25 -1.68 -4.82
N GLY A 191 -0.65 -1.88 -6.00
CA GLY A 191 0.28 -0.88 -6.55
C GLY A 191 -0.37 0.48 -6.79
N TRP A 192 -1.66 0.54 -7.16
CA TRP A 192 -2.35 1.83 -7.26
C TRP A 192 -2.62 2.45 -5.89
N GLY A 193 -2.89 1.63 -4.86
CA GLY A 193 -3.03 2.08 -3.48
C GLY A 193 -1.77 2.79 -2.97
N ILE A 194 -0.60 2.21 -3.24
CA ILE A 194 0.72 2.79 -2.89
C ILE A 194 0.94 4.16 -3.54
N LEU A 195 0.46 4.38 -4.77
CA LEU A 195 0.63 5.68 -5.44
C LEU A 195 -0.43 6.71 -5.02
N LEU A 196 -1.61 6.26 -4.60
CA LEU A 196 -2.79 7.11 -4.49
C LEU A 196 -2.70 8.08 -3.31
N ASP A 197 -2.23 7.62 -2.16
CA ASP A 197 -2.06 8.45 -0.97
C ASP A 197 -1.02 9.56 -1.17
N ASP A 198 0.12 9.26 -1.80
CA ASP A 198 1.15 10.24 -2.18
C ASP A 198 0.63 11.28 -3.19
N LEU A 199 -0.14 10.86 -4.19
CA LEU A 199 -0.78 11.77 -5.13
C LEU A 199 -1.80 12.68 -4.43
N VAL A 200 -2.52 12.17 -3.42
CA VAL A 200 -3.43 12.97 -2.61
C VAL A 200 -2.66 13.93 -1.69
N ALA A 201 -1.51 13.51 -1.14
CA ALA A 201 -0.61 14.38 -0.38
C ALA A 201 -0.05 15.52 -1.25
N ALA A 202 0.32 15.24 -2.50
CA ALA A 202 0.69 16.25 -3.49
C ALA A 202 -0.46 17.22 -3.78
N CYS A 203 -1.69 16.72 -3.96
CA CYS A 203 -2.88 17.58 -4.14
C CYS A 203 -3.12 18.50 -2.93
N CYS A 204 -3.03 17.97 -1.71
CA CYS A 204 -3.17 18.75 -0.48
C CYS A 204 -2.09 19.83 -0.37
N THR A 205 -0.85 19.48 -0.69
CA THR A 205 0.28 20.42 -0.73
C THR A 205 0.03 21.58 -1.68
N LEU A 206 -0.37 21.27 -2.91
CA LEU A 206 -0.68 22.26 -3.94
C LEU A 206 -1.86 23.14 -3.55
N LEU A 207 -2.89 22.58 -2.93
CA LEU A 207 -4.04 23.34 -2.45
C LEU A 207 -3.63 24.38 -1.40
N VAL A 208 -2.81 23.99 -0.42
CA VAL A 208 -2.32 24.93 0.61
C VAL A 208 -1.50 26.05 -0.02
N ILE A 209 -0.59 25.71 -0.95
CA ILE A 209 0.22 26.70 -1.66
C ILE A 209 -0.68 27.64 -2.48
N ALA A 210 -1.69 27.11 -3.17
CA ALA A 210 -2.63 27.90 -3.96
C ALA A 210 -3.45 28.87 -3.10
N LEU A 211 -3.96 28.40 -1.95
CA LEU A 211 -4.71 29.25 -1.01
C LEU A 211 -3.83 30.36 -0.43
N TRP A 212 -2.58 30.05 -0.09
CA TRP A 212 -1.63 31.06 0.39
C TRP A 212 -1.34 32.12 -0.68
N ARG A 213 -1.14 31.71 -1.94
CA ARG A 213 -0.93 32.63 -3.07
C ARG A 213 -2.17 33.47 -3.42
N ALA A 214 -3.37 32.97 -3.14
CA ALA A 214 -4.63 33.70 -3.40
C ALA A 214 -5.01 34.67 -2.27
N ALA A 215 -4.49 34.46 -1.06
CA ALA A 215 -4.75 35.31 0.10
C ALA A 215 -3.76 36.48 0.26
N GLY A 216 -2.64 36.46 -0.49
CA GLY A 216 -1.66 37.55 -0.57
C GLY A 216 -1.78 38.33 -1.86
#